data_AF-A0A511FF19-F1
#
_entry.id   AF-A0A511FF19-F1
#
_cell.length_a   1.000
_cell.length_b   1.000
_cell.length_c   1.000
_cell.angle_alpha   90.00
_cell.angle_beta   90.00
_cell.angle_gamma   90.00
#
_symmetry.space_group_name_H-M   'P 1'
#
loop_
_entity.id
_entity.type
_entity.pdbx_description
1 polymer ?
#
loop_
_entity_poly.entity_id
_entity_poly.type
_entity_poly.pdbx_seq_one_letter_code
_entity_poly.pdbx_strand_id
1 'polypeptide(L)'
;MSNPELIFQGDRLAWDAGRLVITDTTLLGRLDRPYLSASTAKAIHSCPARLVGDKALPRGFDLLGAPERGTAAHLVLERLYELPPGQRDRQHAMKILTDLVLLEPGPDEVDYAAALGSDPVRYATWIASVTNAFQGIFELESPPAVEVWARELRLDRFEVAGVPFKGFVDRIDGDPDTGLKVIDYKSGKVPKLQYGDDHGDQMRLYAEALLAGLGHTVAAAQLLYIEKVVSRDVDLSPQAIDNTKRGFVRSWEDLRGYVERSAFPAKPSALCGWCPLVNSCPVARPARNPADPRGSKPSAIDLGIPTLRAGGRPEPVPVPAAAPGASAAAAAAHTSSRDAHQGAAHRSEEDPMTSRTRGAREEAKQWESTVNGELNLASYDAIGTIGLASFATELLAEREADLKVHGLAMNPATLRALTAALGRIVLAVQSDITGGSRSWAEGSNTRVRGALRSVIGARPLPIGADGATWAEWEKRVFAFTRAIVQTGIDLFDGKLAEEPLTALLPAPAAPAKAA
;
A
#
# COMPACT_ATOMS: atom_id res chain seq x y z
N MET A 1 -11.02 -2.55 -17.97
CA MET A 1 -10.86 -1.23 -18.62
C MET A 1 -9.40 -1.13 -19.00
N SER A 2 -9.10 -1.31 -20.29
CA SER A 2 -7.76 -1.15 -20.83
C SER A 2 -7.58 0.29 -21.30
N ASN A 3 -6.37 0.80 -21.09
CA ASN A 3 -5.73 2.01 -21.64
C ASN A 3 -5.64 3.25 -20.73
N PRO A 4 -4.54 3.37 -19.96
CA PRO A 4 -3.83 4.60 -19.75
C PRO A 4 -2.52 4.56 -20.56
N GLU A 5 -2.55 5.14 -21.77
CA GLU A 5 -1.45 5.21 -22.74
C GLU A 5 -0.90 3.85 -23.22
N LEU A 6 -0.82 3.64 -24.54
CA LEU A 6 -0.07 2.52 -25.10
C LEU A 6 1.42 2.69 -24.73
N ILE A 7 1.90 1.95 -23.74
CA ILE A 7 3.30 2.02 -23.26
C ILE A 7 4.21 1.26 -24.25
N PHE A 8 4.36 1.78 -25.46
CA PHE A 8 5.28 1.22 -26.43
C PHE A 8 6.73 1.60 -26.07
N GLN A 9 7.59 0.60 -25.85
CA GLN A 9 9.00 0.77 -25.51
C GLN A 9 9.94 0.30 -26.62
N GLY A 10 9.42 0.01 -27.82
CA GLY A 10 10.21 -0.62 -28.89
C GLY A 10 11.40 0.20 -29.38
N ASP A 11 11.37 1.52 -29.19
CA ASP A 11 12.48 2.42 -29.54
C ASP A 11 13.47 2.62 -28.39
N ARG A 12 13.12 2.18 -27.16
CA ARG A 12 13.86 2.45 -25.92
C ARG A 12 14.49 1.22 -25.29
N LEU A 13 13.90 0.04 -25.53
CA LEU A 13 14.28 -1.22 -24.93
C LEU A 13 14.25 -2.34 -25.98
N ALA A 14 15.17 -3.29 -25.87
CA ALA A 14 15.15 -4.52 -26.66
C ALA A 14 15.67 -5.73 -25.86
N TRP A 15 15.13 -6.91 -26.11
CA TRP A 15 15.67 -8.15 -25.54
C TRP A 15 16.77 -8.73 -26.44
N ASP A 16 17.99 -8.85 -25.90
CA ASP A 16 19.08 -9.64 -26.49
C ASP A 16 19.27 -10.92 -25.66
N ALA A 17 18.73 -12.03 -26.16
CA ALA A 17 18.64 -13.27 -25.42
C ALA A 17 18.09 -13.06 -23.99
N GLY A 18 18.89 -13.31 -22.95
CA GLY A 18 18.51 -13.10 -21.55
C GLY A 18 18.80 -11.70 -21.00
N ARG A 19 19.11 -10.69 -21.82
CA ARG A 19 19.48 -9.35 -21.39
C ARG A 19 18.52 -8.31 -21.96
N LEU A 20 18.14 -7.34 -21.14
CA LEU A 20 17.40 -6.16 -21.58
C LEU A 20 18.40 -5.07 -21.96
N VAL A 21 18.44 -4.73 -23.23
CA VAL A 21 19.27 -3.66 -23.79
C VAL A 21 18.48 -2.36 -23.76
N ILE A 22 19.12 -1.28 -23.35
CA ILE A 22 18.56 0.07 -23.37
C ILE A 22 19.14 0.81 -24.57
N THR A 23 18.27 1.29 -25.45
CA THR A 23 18.62 2.06 -26.65
C THR A 23 18.44 3.57 -26.45
N ASP A 24 17.66 3.98 -25.44
CA ASP A 24 17.43 5.38 -25.09
C ASP A 24 18.46 5.91 -24.07
N THR A 25 19.21 6.94 -24.44
CA THR A 25 20.22 7.58 -23.58
C THR A 25 19.61 8.25 -22.35
N THR A 26 18.38 8.76 -22.45
CA THR A 26 17.71 9.42 -21.33
C THR A 26 17.37 8.42 -20.24
N LEU A 27 16.82 7.26 -20.62
CA LEU A 27 16.54 6.16 -19.70
C LEU A 27 17.82 5.59 -19.09
N LEU A 28 18.88 5.45 -19.89
CA LEU A 28 20.18 4.99 -19.39
C LEU A 28 20.76 5.97 -18.35
N GLY A 29 20.67 7.28 -18.61
CA GLY A 29 21.11 8.32 -17.67
C GLY A 29 20.36 8.32 -16.33
N ARG A 30 19.10 7.85 -16.29
CA ARG A 30 18.36 7.66 -15.02
C ARG A 30 18.90 6.50 -14.19
N LEU A 31 19.56 5.53 -14.82
CA LEU A 31 20.17 4.36 -14.17
C LEU A 31 21.64 4.61 -13.84
N ASP A 32 22.31 5.47 -14.60
CA ASP A 32 23.67 5.98 -14.35
C ASP A 32 23.69 6.97 -13.19
N ARG A 33 23.39 6.47 -11.99
CA ARG A 33 23.33 7.28 -10.77
C ARG A 33 24.72 7.42 -10.16
N PRO A 34 25.09 8.59 -9.62
CA PRO A 34 26.38 8.80 -8.97
C PRO A 34 26.46 8.17 -7.57
N TYR A 35 25.49 7.32 -7.20
CA TYR A 35 25.38 6.68 -5.89
C TYR A 35 24.56 5.39 -5.96
N LEU A 36 24.65 4.60 -4.90
CA LEU A 36 23.89 3.38 -4.70
C LEU A 36 23.08 3.44 -3.39
N SER A 37 21.83 2.98 -3.44
CA SER A 37 21.01 2.76 -2.24
C SER A 37 20.91 1.28 -1.92
N ALA A 38 20.66 0.91 -0.66
CA ALA A 38 20.45 -0.48 -0.25
C ALA A 38 19.36 -1.19 -1.09
N SER A 39 18.24 -0.50 -1.33
CA SER A 39 17.15 -0.99 -2.18
C SER A 39 17.56 -1.22 -3.64
N THR A 40 18.41 -0.35 -4.20
CA THR A 40 18.92 -0.50 -5.57
C THR A 40 19.93 -1.64 -5.65
N ALA A 41 20.83 -1.77 -4.68
CA ALA A 41 21.78 -2.89 -4.58
C ALA A 41 21.05 -4.24 -4.57
N LYS A 42 20.01 -4.36 -3.74
CA LYS A 42 19.12 -5.54 -3.73
C LYS A 42 18.49 -5.79 -5.10
N ALA A 43 17.98 -4.76 -5.78
CA ALA A 43 17.34 -4.90 -7.08
C ALA A 43 18.31 -5.40 -8.15
N ILE A 44 19.55 -4.91 -8.16
CA ILE A 44 20.63 -5.37 -9.04
C ILE A 44 20.98 -6.83 -8.75
N HIS A 45 21.13 -7.19 -7.48
CA HIS A 45 21.39 -8.56 -7.10
C HIS A 45 20.25 -9.49 -7.57
N SER A 46 19.00 -9.10 -7.32
CA SER A 46 17.80 -9.88 -7.61
C SER A 46 17.53 -10.07 -9.10
N CYS A 47 17.39 -8.98 -9.87
CA CYS A 47 17.19 -9.02 -11.32
C CYS A 47 17.43 -7.62 -11.93
N PRO A 48 18.60 -7.38 -12.56
CA PRO A 48 18.91 -6.09 -13.18
C PRO A 48 17.90 -5.65 -14.24
N ALA A 49 17.39 -6.56 -15.07
CA ALA A 49 16.37 -6.21 -16.07
C ALA A 49 15.06 -5.70 -15.43
N ARG A 50 14.67 -6.24 -14.27
CA ARG A 50 13.49 -5.76 -13.54
C ARG A 50 13.68 -4.32 -13.04
N LEU A 51 14.88 -3.98 -12.54
CA LEU A 51 15.20 -2.61 -12.12
C LEU A 51 14.94 -1.62 -13.27
N VAL A 52 15.37 -1.96 -14.49
CA VAL A 52 15.09 -1.16 -15.69
C VAL A 52 13.58 -1.05 -15.92
N GLY A 53 12.86 -2.18 -15.89
CA GLY A 53 11.39 -2.17 -16.06
C GLY A 53 10.67 -1.28 -15.05
N ASP A 54 11.05 -1.34 -13.77
CA ASP A 54 10.48 -0.52 -12.69
C ASP A 54 10.80 0.99 -12.86
N LYS A 55 11.80 1.36 -13.68
CA LYS A 55 12.18 2.75 -13.98
C LYS A 55 11.67 3.26 -15.34
N ALA A 56 11.55 2.37 -16.31
CA ALA A 56 11.16 2.68 -17.68
C ALA A 56 9.64 2.76 -17.84
N LEU A 57 8.90 1.95 -17.07
CA LEU A 57 7.46 1.84 -17.17
C LEU A 57 6.79 2.70 -16.10
N PRO A 58 5.67 3.39 -16.43
CA PRO A 58 4.90 4.11 -15.43
C PRO A 58 4.44 3.14 -14.34
N ARG A 59 4.65 3.54 -13.09
CA ARG A 59 4.05 2.84 -11.96
C ARG A 59 2.60 3.30 -11.87
N GLY A 60 1.65 2.36 -11.92
CA GLY A 60 0.27 2.66 -11.58
C GLY A 60 0.18 3.08 -10.12
N PHE A 61 -0.52 4.17 -9.84
CA PHE A 61 -0.82 4.60 -8.48
C PHE A 61 -2.08 3.89 -7.99
N ASP A 62 -1.96 3.15 -6.89
CA ASP A 62 -3.08 2.54 -6.19
C ASP A 62 -3.01 2.94 -4.71
N LEU A 63 -3.88 3.86 -4.31
CA LEU A 63 -3.94 4.36 -2.94
C LEU A 63 -4.11 3.24 -1.89
N LEU A 64 -4.77 2.14 -2.25
CA LEU A 64 -4.98 0.98 -1.37
C LEU A 64 -3.89 -0.09 -1.57
N GLY A 65 -3.00 0.12 -2.53
CA GLY A 65 -1.85 -0.72 -2.81
C GLY A 65 -0.87 -0.78 -1.65
N ALA A 66 -0.17 -1.90 -1.53
CA ALA A 66 0.79 -2.12 -0.45
C ALA A 66 1.90 -1.04 -0.35
N PRO A 67 2.49 -0.53 -1.47
CA PRO A 67 3.49 0.53 -1.40
C PRO A 67 2.93 1.84 -0.83
N GLU A 68 1.82 2.33 -1.39
CA GLU A 68 1.19 3.61 -1.03
C GLU A 68 0.65 3.57 0.41
N ARG A 69 0.07 2.42 0.83
CA ARG A 69 -0.32 2.17 2.22
C ARG A 69 0.88 2.25 3.17
N GLY A 70 2.01 1.65 2.79
CA GLY A 70 3.25 1.69 3.56
C GLY A 70 3.78 3.11 3.71
N THR A 71 3.82 3.88 2.61
CA THR A 71 4.24 5.30 2.64
C THR A 71 3.38 6.13 3.59
N ALA A 72 2.05 6.00 3.52
CA ALA A 72 1.15 6.72 4.43
C ALA A 72 1.38 6.32 5.90
N ALA A 73 1.62 5.03 6.17
CA ALA A 73 1.91 4.55 7.52
C ALA A 73 3.25 5.09 8.06
N HIS A 74 4.30 5.15 7.24
CA HIS A 74 5.58 5.75 7.63
C HIS A 74 5.40 7.24 7.97
N LEU A 75 4.66 7.99 7.14
CA LEU A 75 4.39 9.41 7.38
C LEU A 75 3.62 9.65 8.69
N VAL A 76 2.66 8.77 9.03
CA VAL A 76 1.97 8.83 10.32
C VAL A 76 2.94 8.61 11.48
N LEU A 77 3.81 7.59 11.38
CA LEU A 77 4.78 7.27 12.42
C LEU A 77 5.82 8.36 12.58
N GLU A 78 6.38 8.86 11.48
CA GLU A 78 7.30 9.99 11.47
C GLU A 78 6.73 11.14 12.30
N ARG A 79 5.55 11.65 11.92
CA ARG A 79 4.86 12.74 12.61
C ARG A 79 4.49 12.42 14.05
N LEU A 80 4.14 11.18 14.35
CA LEU A 80 3.86 10.75 15.71
C LEU A 80 5.11 10.93 16.60
N TYR A 81 6.29 10.54 16.12
CA TYR A 81 7.54 10.70 16.88
C TYR A 81 8.09 12.12 16.87
N GLU A 82 7.56 13.03 16.04
CA GLU A 82 7.84 14.48 16.15
C GLU A 82 7.10 15.12 17.31
N LEU A 83 5.96 14.56 17.72
CA LEU A 83 5.19 15.10 18.83
C LEU A 83 5.98 15.00 20.14
N PRO A 84 5.70 15.89 21.11
CA PRO A 84 6.19 15.73 22.47
C PRO A 84 5.81 14.35 23.04
N PRO A 85 6.66 13.70 23.86
CA PRO A 85 6.41 12.37 24.39
C PRO A 85 4.99 12.10 24.90
N GLY A 86 4.41 13.04 25.66
CA GLY A 86 3.06 12.91 26.22
C GLY A 86 1.90 12.94 25.21
N GLN A 87 2.16 13.23 23.93
CA GLN A 87 1.18 13.27 22.84
C GLN A 87 1.37 12.11 21.85
N ARG A 88 2.31 11.19 22.10
CA ARG A 88 2.59 10.06 21.20
C ARG A 88 1.65 8.89 21.46
N ASP A 89 0.36 9.11 21.24
CA ASP A 89 -0.70 8.13 21.50
C ASP A 89 -1.53 7.79 20.24
N ARG A 90 -2.41 6.79 20.39
CA ARG A 90 -3.29 6.31 19.30
C ARG A 90 -4.20 7.42 18.77
N GLN A 91 -4.69 8.31 19.63
CA GLN A 91 -5.60 9.38 19.23
C GLN A 91 -4.89 10.39 18.33
N HIS A 92 -3.68 10.81 18.69
CA HIS A 92 -2.87 11.72 17.89
C HIS A 92 -2.41 11.06 16.58
N ALA A 93 -2.03 9.78 16.59
CA ALA A 93 -1.70 9.05 15.37
C ALA A 93 -2.89 9.00 14.39
N MET A 94 -4.11 8.75 14.90
CA MET A 94 -5.32 8.79 14.08
C MET A 94 -5.61 10.19 13.56
N LYS A 95 -5.41 11.22 14.38
CA LYS A 95 -5.56 12.62 13.94
C LYS A 95 -4.59 12.96 12.82
N ILE A 96 -3.32 12.58 12.95
CA ILE A 96 -2.30 12.75 11.91
C ILE A 96 -2.75 12.09 10.61
N LEU A 97 -3.25 10.85 10.68
CA LEU A 97 -3.76 10.13 9.50
C LEU A 97 -4.91 10.89 8.83
N THR A 98 -5.91 11.34 9.61
CA THR A 98 -7.06 12.07 9.04
C THR A 98 -6.67 13.43 8.49
N ASP A 99 -5.64 14.07 9.05
CA ASP A 99 -5.14 15.36 8.60
C ASP A 99 -4.28 15.26 7.33
N LEU A 100 -3.86 14.06 6.91
CA LEU A 100 -3.05 13.91 5.69
C LEU A 100 -3.72 14.48 4.44
N VAL A 101 -5.05 14.49 4.40
CA VAL A 101 -5.84 15.04 3.28
C VAL A 101 -5.90 16.58 3.29
N LEU A 102 -5.43 17.21 4.36
CA LEU A 102 -5.42 18.66 4.50
C LEU A 102 -4.07 19.26 4.10
N LEU A 103 -3.09 18.42 3.78
CA LEU A 103 -1.74 18.84 3.47
C LEU A 103 -1.61 19.17 1.99
N GLU A 104 -0.95 20.28 1.71
CA GLU A 104 -0.50 20.58 0.35
C GLU A 104 0.66 19.63 0.01
N PRO A 105 0.52 18.80 -1.03
CA PRO A 105 1.57 17.84 -1.38
C PRO A 105 2.76 18.56 -2.02
N GLY A 106 3.98 18.15 -1.64
CA GLY A 106 5.17 18.50 -2.39
C GLY A 106 5.19 17.90 -3.81
N PRO A 107 6.13 18.31 -4.69
CA PRO A 107 6.20 17.87 -6.09
C PRO A 107 6.25 16.34 -6.30
N ASP A 108 6.77 15.61 -5.31
CA ASP A 108 6.94 14.15 -5.35
C ASP A 108 6.10 13.43 -4.26
N GLU A 109 5.20 14.15 -3.59
CA GLU A 109 4.35 13.59 -2.53
C GLU A 109 2.97 13.22 -3.07
N VAL A 110 2.29 12.33 -2.34
CA VAL A 110 0.94 11.90 -2.70
C VAL A 110 -0.05 13.01 -2.32
N ASP A 111 -0.78 13.52 -3.31
CA ASP A 111 -1.99 14.31 -3.08
C ASP A 111 -3.09 13.39 -2.55
N TYR A 112 -3.16 13.22 -1.24
CA TYR A 112 -4.17 12.36 -0.61
C TYR A 112 -5.58 12.88 -0.85
N ALA A 113 -5.79 14.20 -0.88
CA ALA A 113 -7.10 14.80 -1.13
C ALA A 113 -7.60 14.45 -2.54
N ALA A 114 -6.78 14.66 -3.56
CA ALA A 114 -7.11 14.31 -4.93
C ALA A 114 -7.23 12.80 -5.13
N ALA A 115 -6.34 12.00 -4.53
CA ALA A 115 -6.36 10.55 -4.63
C ALA A 115 -7.62 9.92 -4.04
N LEU A 116 -8.11 10.46 -2.92
CA LEU A 116 -9.32 10.00 -2.24
C LEU A 116 -10.58 10.54 -2.91
N GLY A 117 -10.54 11.79 -3.37
CA GLY A 117 -11.70 12.49 -3.90
C GLY A 117 -12.82 12.62 -2.85
N SER A 118 -14.06 12.68 -3.31
CA SER A 118 -15.24 12.80 -2.45
C SER A 118 -15.90 11.46 -2.09
N ASP A 119 -15.26 10.31 -2.40
CA ASP A 119 -15.82 8.98 -2.12
C ASP A 119 -15.63 8.59 -0.64
N PRO A 120 -16.71 8.59 0.17
CA PRO A 120 -16.60 8.30 1.60
C PRO A 120 -16.24 6.82 1.89
N VAL A 121 -16.55 5.89 0.97
CA VAL A 121 -16.21 4.47 1.13
C VAL A 121 -14.73 4.27 0.88
N ARG A 122 -14.19 4.91 -0.16
CA ARG A 122 -12.75 4.89 -0.44
C ARG A 122 -11.96 5.51 0.70
N TYR A 123 -12.42 6.64 1.23
CA TYR A 123 -11.85 7.27 2.43
C TYR A 123 -11.83 6.33 3.63
N ALA A 124 -12.99 5.77 4.02
CA ALA A 124 -13.05 4.84 5.16
C ALA A 124 -12.16 3.60 4.97
N THR A 125 -12.10 3.07 3.74
CA THR A 125 -11.25 1.90 3.41
C THR A 125 -9.77 2.26 3.53
N TRP A 126 -9.37 3.43 3.04
CA TRP A 126 -8.00 3.91 3.15
C TRP A 126 -7.60 4.16 4.60
N ILE A 127 -8.45 4.82 5.40
CA ILE A 127 -8.23 5.02 6.83
C ILE A 127 -7.99 3.67 7.51
N ALA A 128 -8.91 2.71 7.37
CA ALA A 128 -8.77 1.39 7.98
C ALA A 128 -7.49 0.67 7.53
N SER A 129 -7.16 0.76 6.24
CA SER A 129 -5.97 0.14 5.65
C SER A 129 -4.67 0.71 6.23
N VAL A 130 -4.55 2.03 6.33
CA VAL A 130 -3.36 2.70 6.87
C VAL A 130 -3.28 2.54 8.39
N THR A 131 -4.39 2.64 9.11
CA THR A 131 -4.45 2.35 10.56
C THR A 131 -3.90 0.96 10.86
N ASN A 132 -4.33 -0.07 10.10
CA ASN A 132 -3.80 -1.42 10.29
C ASN A 132 -2.29 -1.51 10.04
N ALA A 133 -1.74 -0.67 9.16
CA ALA A 133 -0.32 -0.66 8.83
C ALA A 133 0.58 -0.01 9.89
N PHE A 134 0.06 0.90 10.73
CA PHE A 134 0.87 1.56 11.78
C PHE A 134 0.48 1.20 13.22
N GLN A 135 -0.77 0.80 13.50
CA GLN A 135 -1.29 0.69 14.88
C GLN A 135 -0.53 -0.32 15.77
N GLY A 136 0.12 -1.32 15.16
CA GLY A 136 0.92 -2.31 15.88
C GLY A 136 2.12 -1.71 16.61
N ILE A 137 2.50 -0.46 16.33
CA ILE A 137 3.60 0.23 17.01
C ILE A 137 3.35 0.33 18.52
N PHE A 138 2.09 0.54 18.91
CA PHE A 138 1.69 0.69 20.31
C PHE A 138 1.66 -0.63 21.09
N GLU A 139 1.81 -1.75 20.39
CA GLU A 139 1.99 -3.08 21.00
C GLU A 139 3.48 -3.48 21.04
N LEU A 140 4.27 -2.99 20.08
CA LEU A 140 5.71 -3.25 19.99
C LEU A 140 6.51 -2.46 21.02
N GLU A 141 6.08 -1.23 21.32
CA GLU A 141 6.77 -0.33 22.24
C GLU A 141 5.82 0.70 22.85
N SER A 142 6.35 1.51 23.76
CA SER A 142 5.66 2.68 24.33
C SER A 142 6.20 3.95 23.68
N PRO A 143 5.55 4.54 22.66
CA PRO A 143 6.08 5.71 21.96
C PRO A 143 6.43 6.92 22.86
N PRO A 144 5.69 7.20 23.96
CA PRO A 144 6.07 8.24 24.92
C PRO A 144 7.40 7.99 25.65
N ALA A 145 7.82 6.73 25.77
CA ALA A 145 9.07 6.38 26.45
C ALA A 145 10.29 6.36 25.51
N VAL A 146 10.09 6.49 24.20
CA VAL A 146 11.18 6.43 23.22
C VAL A 146 11.89 7.78 23.13
N GLU A 147 13.18 7.77 23.42
CA GLU A 147 14.07 8.89 23.15
C GLU A 147 14.51 8.85 21.68
N VAL A 148 14.03 9.80 20.88
CA VAL A 148 14.28 9.84 19.44
C VAL A 148 15.33 10.90 19.16
N TRP A 149 16.45 10.48 18.58
CA TRP A 149 17.52 11.37 18.13
C TRP A 149 17.20 12.00 16.79
N ALA A 150 16.79 11.18 15.80
CA ALA A 150 16.44 11.64 14.47
C ALA A 150 15.33 10.79 13.84
N ARG A 151 14.57 11.39 12.92
CA ARG A 151 13.57 10.73 12.06
C ARG A 151 13.85 11.10 10.62
N GLU A 152 13.53 10.21 9.69
CA GLU A 152 13.72 10.41 8.24
C GLU A 152 15.11 10.98 7.87
N LEU A 153 16.15 10.51 8.57
CA LEU A 153 17.49 11.05 8.38
C LEU A 153 18.00 10.68 6.98
N ARG A 154 18.29 11.73 6.21
CA ARG A 154 18.82 11.61 4.86
C ARG A 154 20.33 11.43 4.89
N LEU A 155 20.78 10.25 4.47
CA LEU A 155 22.19 9.92 4.30
C LEU A 155 22.59 10.21 2.86
N ASP A 156 22.62 11.49 2.49
CA ASP A 156 23.04 11.96 1.17
C ASP A 156 24.56 12.21 1.16
N ARG A 157 25.28 11.71 0.15
CA ARG A 157 26.73 11.94 -0.07
C ARG A 157 27.66 11.23 0.91
N PHE A 158 27.19 10.20 1.61
CA PHE A 158 28.07 9.38 2.44
C PHE A 158 28.76 8.31 1.60
N GLU A 159 29.75 7.65 2.15
CA GLU A 159 30.46 6.55 1.50
C GLU A 159 30.42 5.32 2.40
N VAL A 160 30.15 4.16 1.81
CA VAL A 160 30.25 2.87 2.49
C VAL A 160 31.17 1.99 1.67
N ALA A 161 32.35 1.66 2.22
CA ALA A 161 33.36 0.81 1.57
C ALA A 161 33.78 1.28 0.16
N GLY A 162 34.04 2.58 -0.05
CA GLY A 162 34.40 3.10 -1.37
C GLY A 162 33.22 3.37 -2.30
N VAL A 163 31.98 3.05 -1.89
CA VAL A 163 30.78 3.22 -2.70
C VAL A 163 29.99 4.44 -2.22
N PRO A 164 29.69 5.42 -3.10
CA PRO A 164 28.82 6.53 -2.74
C PRO A 164 27.43 6.02 -2.38
N PHE A 165 26.98 6.35 -1.18
CA PHE A 165 25.78 5.83 -0.56
C PHE A 165 24.67 6.90 -0.53
N LYS A 166 23.44 6.44 -0.76
CA LYS A 166 22.22 7.20 -0.47
C LYS A 166 21.21 6.35 0.28
N GLY A 167 20.75 6.84 1.44
CA GLY A 167 19.78 6.16 2.28
C GLY A 167 18.85 7.14 3.01
N PHE A 168 17.75 6.58 3.51
CA PHE A 168 16.77 7.26 4.36
C PHE A 168 16.52 6.35 5.56
N VAL A 169 16.81 6.84 6.75
CA VAL A 169 16.64 6.09 7.99
C VAL A 169 15.34 6.53 8.64
N ASP A 170 14.37 5.63 8.80
CA ASP A 170 13.04 5.96 9.32
C ASP A 170 13.12 6.61 10.71
N ARG A 171 13.82 5.96 11.66
CA ARG A 171 14.00 6.47 13.02
C ARG A 171 15.33 6.03 13.64
N ILE A 172 15.94 6.91 14.41
CA ILE A 172 17.13 6.65 15.22
C ILE A 172 16.84 7.06 16.65
N ASP A 173 17.00 6.12 17.58
CA ASP A 173 16.73 6.29 19.00
C ASP A 173 18.05 6.38 19.80
N GLY A 174 17.96 6.94 21.01
CA GLY A 174 19.06 7.04 21.96
C GLY A 174 19.89 8.31 21.80
N ASP A 175 21.13 8.26 22.27
CA ASP A 175 22.03 9.41 22.32
C ASP A 175 23.38 9.08 21.64
N PRO A 176 23.95 10.00 20.83
CA PRO A 176 25.22 9.78 20.13
C PRO A 176 26.42 9.40 21.02
N ASP A 177 26.45 9.87 22.27
CA ASP A 177 27.56 9.62 23.20
C ASP A 177 27.45 8.25 23.87
N THR A 178 26.24 7.72 24.00
CA THR A 178 25.96 6.42 24.65
C THR A 178 25.75 5.28 23.66
N GLY A 179 25.46 5.60 22.40
CA GLY A 179 25.25 4.67 21.31
C GLY A 179 23.84 4.77 20.73
N LEU A 180 23.77 4.81 19.40
CA LEU A 180 22.50 4.95 18.69
C LEU A 180 21.85 3.60 18.39
N LYS A 181 20.51 3.58 18.37
CA LYS A 181 19.72 2.45 17.89
C LYS A 181 18.98 2.82 16.61
N VAL A 182 19.30 2.15 15.51
CA VAL A 182 18.63 2.38 14.22
C VAL A 182 17.37 1.54 14.11
N ILE A 183 16.26 2.16 13.72
CA ILE A 183 14.94 1.53 13.57
C ILE A 183 14.46 1.69 12.13
N ASP A 184 13.90 0.62 11.58
CA ASP A 184 13.23 0.64 10.28
C ASP A 184 11.87 -0.07 10.38
N TYR A 185 10.84 0.59 9.88
CA TYR A 185 9.47 0.12 9.91
C TYR A 185 9.16 -0.71 8.67
N LYS A 186 8.49 -1.85 8.86
CA LYS A 186 8.05 -2.73 7.77
C LYS A 186 6.57 -3.05 7.92
N SER A 187 5.78 -2.69 6.91
CA SER A 187 4.36 -3.08 6.79
C SER A 187 4.15 -4.47 6.16
N GLY A 188 5.22 -5.11 5.66
CA GLY A 188 5.16 -6.39 4.95
C GLY A 188 5.26 -7.64 5.84
N LYS A 189 5.31 -8.81 5.20
CA LYS A 189 5.58 -10.09 5.88
C LYS A 189 7.00 -10.11 6.45
N VAL A 190 7.17 -10.81 7.57
CA VAL A 190 8.49 -11.15 8.10
C VAL A 190 9.18 -12.12 7.12
N PRO A 191 10.36 -11.78 6.57
CA PRO A 191 11.08 -12.63 5.65
C PRO A 191 11.67 -13.85 6.37
N LYS A 192 11.81 -14.95 5.65
CA LYS A 192 12.53 -16.14 6.13
C LYS A 192 14.02 -15.97 5.83
N LEU A 193 14.85 -15.89 6.87
CA LEU A 193 16.29 -15.59 6.76
C LEU A 193 17.09 -16.62 5.94
N GLN A 194 16.58 -17.83 5.77
CA GLN A 194 17.20 -18.87 4.92
C GLN A 194 17.33 -18.46 3.44
N TYR A 195 16.61 -17.41 2.99
CA TYR A 195 16.68 -16.89 1.62
C TYR A 195 17.51 -15.60 1.52
N GLY A 196 18.20 -15.20 2.59
CA GLY A 196 18.92 -13.94 2.69
C GLY A 196 18.27 -12.96 3.68
N ASP A 197 19.06 -11.97 4.11
CA ASP A 197 18.66 -10.96 5.09
C ASP A 197 18.76 -9.54 4.51
N ASP A 198 18.05 -9.29 3.40
CA ASP A 198 18.11 -7.98 2.71
C ASP A 198 17.75 -6.80 3.63
N HIS A 199 16.82 -7.00 4.58
CA HIS A 199 16.45 -5.95 5.52
C HIS A 199 17.57 -5.71 6.53
N GLY A 200 18.24 -6.76 7.02
CA GLY A 200 19.41 -6.60 7.88
C GLY A 200 20.59 -5.97 7.15
N ASP A 201 20.79 -6.31 5.87
CA ASP A 201 21.82 -5.69 5.03
C ASP A 201 21.60 -4.18 4.88
N GLN A 202 20.34 -3.76 4.68
CA GLN A 202 19.99 -2.33 4.68
C GLN A 202 20.38 -1.65 6.01
N MET A 203 20.08 -2.27 7.15
CA MET A 203 20.38 -1.71 8.47
C MET A 203 21.88 -1.64 8.76
N ARG A 204 22.67 -2.64 8.33
CA ARG A 204 24.14 -2.63 8.43
C ARG A 204 24.75 -1.53 7.57
N LEU A 205 24.21 -1.28 6.37
CA LEU A 205 24.65 -0.16 5.53
C LEU A 205 24.34 1.20 6.18
N TYR A 206 23.19 1.33 6.86
CA TYR A 206 22.89 2.54 7.64
C TYR A 206 23.85 2.72 8.81
N ALA A 207 24.19 1.65 9.53
CA ALA A 207 25.17 1.70 10.59
C ALA A 207 26.55 2.17 10.10
N GLU A 208 27.06 1.59 9.00
CA GLU A 208 28.34 1.99 8.42
C GLU A 208 28.31 3.42 7.87
N ALA A 209 27.19 3.84 7.26
CA ALA A 209 27.04 5.19 6.75
C ALA A 209 27.01 6.23 7.87
N LEU A 210 26.33 5.96 8.99
CA LEU A 210 26.31 6.82 10.18
C LEU A 210 27.70 6.94 10.80
N LEU A 211 28.43 5.82 10.90
CA LEU A 211 29.80 5.82 11.42
C LEU A 211 30.74 6.62 10.51
N ALA A 212 30.72 6.35 9.20
CA ALA A 212 31.63 6.99 8.25
C ALA A 212 31.31 8.48 8.02
N GLY A 213 30.02 8.84 7.97
CA GLY A 213 29.58 10.20 7.65
C GLY A 213 29.46 11.13 8.84
N LEU A 214 29.08 10.61 10.02
CA LEU A 214 28.81 11.42 11.23
C LEU A 214 29.70 11.03 12.43
N GLY A 215 30.48 9.95 12.34
CA GLY A 215 31.30 9.47 13.46
C GLY A 215 30.51 8.80 14.58
N HIS A 216 29.21 8.53 14.38
CA HIS A 216 28.35 7.94 15.40
C HIS A 216 28.32 6.42 15.29
N THR A 217 28.54 5.74 16.42
CA THR A 217 28.45 4.29 16.48
C THR A 217 27.00 3.85 16.68
N VAL A 218 26.57 2.87 15.89
CA VAL A 218 25.27 2.22 16.05
C VAL A 218 25.44 0.99 16.93
N ALA A 219 24.93 1.05 18.15
CA ALA A 219 25.02 -0.03 19.12
C ALA A 219 24.00 -1.14 18.84
N ALA A 220 22.87 -0.80 18.24
CA ALA A 220 21.80 -1.75 17.91
C ALA A 220 21.04 -1.33 16.66
N ALA A 221 20.49 -2.30 15.95
CA ALA A 221 19.58 -2.06 14.83
C ALA A 221 18.39 -3.01 14.93
N GLN A 222 17.19 -2.48 14.71
CA GLN A 222 15.95 -3.24 14.86
C GLN A 222 14.98 -2.97 13.71
N LEU A 223 14.36 -4.04 13.24
CA LEU A 223 13.27 -3.99 12.26
C LEU A 223 11.95 -4.22 12.96
N LEU A 224 11.00 -3.32 12.75
CA LEU A 224 9.67 -3.41 13.33
C LEU A 224 8.66 -3.79 12.25
N TYR A 225 8.20 -5.05 12.28
CA TYR A 225 7.15 -5.55 11.40
C TYR A 225 5.79 -5.24 12.01
N ILE A 226 5.30 -4.03 11.77
CA ILE A 226 4.21 -3.41 12.53
C ILE A 226 2.90 -4.17 12.37
N GLU A 227 2.50 -4.52 11.14
CA GLU A 227 1.28 -5.31 10.86
C GLU A 227 1.27 -6.72 11.47
N LYS A 228 2.43 -7.18 11.96
CA LYS A 228 2.59 -8.49 12.59
C LYS A 228 2.93 -8.40 14.07
N VAL A 229 3.16 -7.20 14.59
CA VAL A 229 3.61 -6.97 15.96
C VAL A 229 4.83 -7.84 16.27
N VAL A 230 5.80 -7.83 15.34
CA VAL A 230 7.07 -8.56 15.49
C VAL A 230 8.23 -7.56 15.38
N SER A 231 9.09 -7.55 16.39
CA SER A 231 10.41 -6.91 16.31
C SER A 231 11.48 -7.94 15.96
N ARG A 232 12.53 -7.50 15.26
CA ARG A 232 13.69 -8.33 14.97
C ARG A 232 14.96 -7.51 15.09
N ASP A 233 15.87 -7.98 15.93
CA ASP A 233 17.21 -7.40 16.03
C ASP A 233 18.07 -7.84 14.83
N VAL A 234 18.89 -6.92 14.35
CA VAL A 234 19.81 -7.15 13.26
C VAL A 234 21.19 -7.45 13.82
N ASP A 235 21.80 -8.54 13.36
CA ASP A 235 23.19 -8.86 13.67
C ASP A 235 24.13 -7.79 13.09
N LEU A 236 24.73 -7.00 13.98
CA LEU A 236 25.74 -5.98 13.66
C LEU A 236 27.17 -6.48 13.95
N SER A 237 27.40 -7.80 13.98
CA SER A 237 28.75 -8.34 14.13
C SER A 237 29.66 -7.87 12.98
N PRO A 238 30.97 -7.69 13.22
CA PRO A 238 31.92 -7.28 12.18
C PRO A 238 31.86 -8.20 10.94
N GLN A 239 31.67 -9.51 11.16
CA GLN A 239 31.55 -10.48 10.09
C GLN A 239 30.31 -10.25 9.22
N ALA A 240 29.16 -9.97 9.82
CA ALA A 240 27.92 -9.69 9.08
C ALA A 240 28.03 -8.38 8.30
N ILE A 241 28.58 -7.33 8.93
CA ILE A 241 28.83 -6.03 8.30
C ILE A 241 29.78 -6.18 7.09
N ASP A 242 30.88 -6.91 7.24
CA ASP A 242 31.83 -7.13 6.15
C ASP A 242 31.22 -7.93 5.00
N ASN A 243 30.36 -8.91 5.29
CA ASN A 243 29.62 -9.64 4.26
C ASN A 243 28.70 -8.70 3.46
N THR A 244 27.94 -7.86 4.16
CA THR A 244 27.06 -6.86 3.56
C THR A 244 27.83 -5.88 2.69
N LYS A 245 28.95 -5.33 3.19
CA LYS A 245 29.82 -4.42 2.43
C LYS A 245 30.33 -5.04 1.14
N ARG A 246 30.81 -6.30 1.17
CA ARG A 246 31.25 -6.99 -0.05
C ARG A 246 30.13 -7.17 -1.07
N GLY A 247 28.93 -7.53 -0.61
CA GLY A 247 27.74 -7.61 -1.48
C GLY A 247 27.34 -6.26 -2.09
N PHE A 248 27.47 -5.20 -1.31
CA PHE A 248 27.18 -3.83 -1.73
C PHE A 248 28.18 -3.33 -2.79
N VAL A 249 29.48 -3.48 -2.56
CA VAL A 249 30.55 -3.16 -3.52
C VAL A 249 30.35 -3.90 -4.83
N ARG A 250 30.10 -5.22 -4.76
CA ARG A 250 29.82 -6.02 -5.95
C ARG A 250 28.59 -5.51 -6.72
N SER A 251 27.53 -5.11 -6.02
CA SER A 251 26.32 -4.57 -6.66
C SER A 251 26.61 -3.24 -7.36
N TRP A 252 27.50 -2.42 -6.81
CA TRP A 252 27.96 -1.18 -7.44
C TRP A 252 28.73 -1.44 -8.73
N GLU A 253 29.73 -2.32 -8.68
CA GLU A 253 30.51 -2.73 -9.86
C GLU A 253 29.62 -3.33 -10.96
N ASP A 254 28.70 -4.20 -10.57
CA ASP A 254 27.70 -4.79 -11.46
C ASP A 254 26.86 -3.69 -12.15
N LEU A 255 26.32 -2.73 -11.39
CA LEU A 255 25.54 -1.61 -11.95
C LEU A 255 26.36 -0.82 -12.96
N ARG A 256 27.59 -0.42 -12.60
CA ARG A 256 28.48 0.33 -13.50
C ARG A 256 28.71 -0.44 -14.80
N GLY A 257 28.99 -1.74 -14.71
CA GLY A 257 29.18 -2.58 -15.88
C GLY A 257 27.91 -2.75 -16.72
N TYR A 258 26.73 -2.87 -16.11
CA TYR A 258 25.47 -2.96 -16.86
C TYR A 258 25.12 -1.65 -17.57
N VAL A 259 25.37 -0.51 -16.92
CA VAL A 259 25.22 0.83 -17.50
C VAL A 259 26.18 1.02 -18.67
N GLU A 260 27.46 0.69 -18.51
CA GLU A 260 28.48 0.81 -19.57
C GLU A 260 28.13 -0.01 -20.82
N ARG A 261 27.57 -1.21 -20.64
CA ARG A 261 27.15 -2.08 -21.75
C ARG A 261 25.73 -1.79 -22.25
N SER A 262 25.01 -0.89 -21.60
CA SER A 262 23.57 -0.67 -21.78
C SER A 262 22.74 -1.97 -21.74
N ALA A 263 23.21 -3.00 -21.03
CA ALA A 263 22.67 -4.36 -21.10
C ALA A 263 22.52 -4.98 -19.71
N PHE A 264 21.27 -5.23 -19.33
CA PHE A 264 20.88 -5.64 -17.99
C PHE A 264 20.38 -7.09 -18.01
N PRO A 265 21.11 -8.05 -17.42
CA PRO A 265 20.69 -9.45 -17.46
C PRO A 265 19.39 -9.66 -16.67
N ALA A 266 18.50 -10.48 -17.21
CA ALA A 266 17.31 -10.96 -16.52
C ALA A 266 17.64 -12.23 -15.73
N LYS A 267 17.17 -12.29 -14.49
CA LYS A 267 17.34 -13.44 -13.59
C LYS A 267 15.96 -14.04 -13.27
N PRO A 268 15.65 -15.28 -13.69
CA PRO A 268 14.37 -15.90 -13.36
C PRO A 268 14.23 -16.14 -11.86
N SER A 269 13.03 -15.90 -11.33
CA SER A 269 12.67 -16.21 -9.94
C SER A 269 11.18 -16.44 -9.78
N ALA A 270 10.75 -16.99 -8.64
CA ALA A 270 9.33 -17.11 -8.29
C ALA A 270 8.60 -15.75 -8.31
N LEU A 271 9.33 -14.64 -8.12
CA LEU A 271 8.79 -13.27 -8.13
C LEU A 271 8.59 -12.70 -9.53
N CYS A 272 8.92 -13.43 -10.60
CA CYS A 272 8.70 -12.97 -11.98
C CYS A 272 7.23 -12.55 -12.21
N GLY A 273 6.25 -13.15 -11.52
CA GLY A 273 4.84 -12.82 -11.70
C GLY A 273 4.47 -11.35 -11.38
N TRP A 274 5.25 -10.72 -10.50
CA TRP A 274 5.08 -9.32 -10.11
C TRP A 274 5.93 -8.33 -10.93
N CYS A 275 6.81 -8.85 -11.80
CA CYS A 275 7.67 -8.03 -12.65
C CYS A 275 6.83 -7.32 -13.74
N PRO A 276 7.03 -6.02 -13.99
CA PRO A 276 6.28 -5.33 -15.04
C PRO A 276 6.64 -5.79 -16.46
N LEU A 277 7.81 -6.41 -16.64
CA LEU A 277 8.28 -6.96 -17.92
C LEU A 277 7.90 -8.44 -18.14
N VAL A 278 7.11 -9.03 -17.24
CA VAL A 278 6.92 -10.49 -17.20
C VAL A 278 6.37 -11.08 -18.49
N ASN A 279 5.50 -10.36 -19.19
CA ASN A 279 4.87 -10.84 -20.42
C ASN A 279 5.76 -10.67 -21.65
N SER A 280 6.80 -9.82 -21.62
CA SER A 280 7.77 -9.67 -22.72
C SER A 280 9.11 -10.38 -22.45
N CYS A 281 9.41 -10.71 -21.19
CA CYS A 281 10.71 -11.24 -20.80
C CYS A 281 10.91 -12.70 -21.27
N PRO A 282 11.95 -12.99 -22.08
CA PRO A 282 12.16 -14.31 -22.68
C PRO A 282 12.61 -15.41 -21.70
N VAL A 283 13.04 -15.02 -20.50
CA VAL A 283 13.52 -15.95 -19.46
C VAL A 283 12.63 -15.98 -18.22
N ALA A 284 11.46 -15.32 -18.23
CA ALA A 284 10.58 -15.25 -17.07
C ALA A 284 10.15 -16.64 -16.59
N ARG A 285 10.23 -16.88 -15.27
CA ARG A 285 9.79 -18.12 -14.62
C ARG A 285 8.87 -17.86 -13.42
N PRO A 286 7.71 -17.23 -13.65
CA PRO A 286 6.75 -16.91 -12.59
C PRO A 286 6.23 -18.18 -11.89
N ALA A 287 6.01 -18.09 -10.59
CA ALA A 287 5.42 -19.20 -9.83
C ALA A 287 4.00 -19.50 -10.30
N ARG A 288 3.61 -20.79 -10.33
CA ARG A 288 2.21 -21.18 -10.54
C ARG A 288 1.45 -21.05 -9.22
N ASN A 289 1.03 -19.83 -8.87
CA ASN A 289 0.23 -19.52 -7.70
C ASN A 289 -1.04 -18.75 -8.16
N PRO A 290 -2.25 -19.08 -7.63
CA PRO A 290 -3.47 -18.31 -7.90
C PRO A 290 -3.38 -16.79 -7.69
N ALA A 291 -2.47 -16.32 -6.82
CA ALA A 291 -2.24 -14.90 -6.54
C ALA A 291 -1.26 -14.20 -7.51
N ASP A 292 -0.82 -14.88 -8.57
CA ASP A 292 0.10 -14.33 -9.56
C ASP A 292 -0.59 -13.24 -10.41
N PRO A 293 -0.13 -11.97 -10.35
CA PRO A 293 -0.80 -10.87 -11.02
C PRO A 293 -0.39 -10.72 -12.50
N ARG A 294 0.27 -11.70 -13.14
CA ARG A 294 0.66 -11.60 -14.57
C ARG A 294 -0.46 -11.19 -15.51
N GLY A 295 -1.67 -11.68 -15.25
CA GLY A 295 -2.85 -11.35 -16.06
C GLY A 295 -3.24 -9.88 -16.02
N SER A 296 -2.83 -9.13 -14.99
CA SER A 296 -3.04 -7.68 -14.89
C SER A 296 -1.83 -6.85 -15.35
N LYS A 297 -0.73 -7.49 -15.79
CA LYS A 297 0.43 -6.80 -16.35
C LYS A 297 0.23 -6.53 -17.85
N PRO A 298 0.85 -5.45 -18.40
CA PRO A 298 0.80 -5.18 -19.84
C PRO A 298 1.23 -6.39 -20.66
N SER A 299 0.57 -6.63 -21.79
CA SER A 299 0.95 -7.72 -22.69
C SER A 299 2.28 -7.43 -23.38
N ALA A 300 2.89 -8.45 -24.02
CA ALA A 300 4.08 -8.25 -24.83
C ALA A 300 3.84 -7.23 -25.98
N ILE A 301 2.62 -7.23 -26.53
CA ILE A 301 2.20 -6.31 -27.60
C ILE A 301 2.11 -4.89 -27.04
N ASP A 302 1.50 -4.70 -25.87
CA ASP A 302 1.37 -3.38 -25.25
C ASP A 302 2.74 -2.77 -24.94
N LEU A 303 3.68 -3.59 -24.46
CA LEU A 303 5.05 -3.16 -24.17
C LEU A 303 5.87 -2.87 -25.43
N GLY A 304 5.58 -3.57 -26.54
CA GLY A 304 6.27 -3.36 -27.81
C GLY A 304 7.78 -3.58 -27.81
N ILE A 305 8.34 -4.28 -26.81
CA ILE A 305 9.79 -4.50 -26.68
C ILE A 305 10.24 -5.59 -27.65
N PRO A 306 11.00 -5.27 -28.72
CA PRO A 306 11.46 -6.26 -29.69
C PRO A 306 12.47 -7.24 -29.08
N THR A 307 12.57 -8.43 -29.65
CA THR A 307 13.68 -9.36 -29.39
C THR A 307 14.67 -9.29 -30.56
N LEU A 308 15.93 -8.95 -30.28
CA LEU A 308 16.99 -8.88 -31.27
C LEU A 308 17.32 -10.29 -31.77
N ARG A 309 17.53 -10.43 -33.08
CA ARG A 309 18.03 -11.67 -33.67
C ARG A 309 19.50 -11.87 -33.26
N ALA A 310 19.85 -13.07 -32.83
CA ALA A 310 21.23 -13.42 -32.51
C ALA A 310 22.16 -13.09 -33.69
N GLY A 311 23.05 -12.11 -33.51
CA GLY A 311 24.00 -11.66 -34.53
C GLY A 311 24.02 -10.15 -34.78
N GLY A 312 22.99 -9.39 -34.40
CA GLY A 312 23.01 -7.94 -34.43
C GLY A 312 23.50 -7.38 -33.10
N ARG A 313 24.78 -7.03 -32.97
CA ARG A 313 25.21 -6.17 -31.86
C ARG A 313 24.63 -4.78 -32.12
N PRO A 314 23.78 -4.21 -31.25
CA PRO A 314 23.60 -2.77 -31.26
C PRO A 314 24.95 -2.12 -30.94
N GLU A 315 25.35 -1.09 -31.69
CA GLU A 315 26.55 -0.33 -31.36
C GLU A 315 26.41 0.24 -29.93
N PRO A 316 27.44 0.12 -29.08
CA PRO A 316 27.41 0.73 -27.76
C PRO A 316 27.22 2.23 -27.91
N VAL A 317 26.17 2.77 -27.28
CA VAL A 317 25.92 4.20 -27.24
C VAL A 317 26.98 4.84 -26.33
N PRO A 318 27.74 5.85 -26.79
CA PRO A 318 28.80 6.44 -25.98
C PRO A 318 28.23 7.11 -24.72
N VAL A 319 28.65 6.64 -23.55
CA VAL A 319 28.48 7.36 -22.27
C VAL A 319 29.68 8.31 -22.11
N PRO A 320 29.50 9.59 -21.71
CA PRO A 320 30.64 10.48 -21.47
C PRO A 320 31.52 9.92 -20.33
N ALA A 321 32.80 9.69 -20.64
CA ALA A 321 33.73 8.99 -19.76
C ALA A 321 34.15 9.83 -18.54
N ALA A 322 34.13 9.22 -17.37
CA ALA A 322 34.92 9.64 -16.20
C ALA A 322 36.30 8.96 -16.25
N ALA A 323 37.34 9.68 -15.81
CA ALA A 323 38.76 9.35 -16.01
C ALA A 323 39.25 8.06 -15.32
N PRO A 324 40.33 7.40 -15.81
CA PRO A 324 40.66 6.02 -15.44
C PRO A 324 41.77 5.86 -14.38
N GLY A 325 41.65 4.77 -13.62
CA GLY A 325 42.70 4.10 -12.84
C GLY A 325 42.05 3.13 -11.83
N ALA A 326 42.43 1.88 -11.62
CA ALA A 326 43.45 0.98 -12.17
C ALA A 326 42.99 -0.48 -11.96
N SER A 327 43.59 -1.39 -12.74
CA SER A 327 43.29 -2.83 -12.91
C SER A 327 43.70 -3.75 -11.74
N ALA A 328 42.95 -4.85 -11.55
CA ALA A 328 43.40 -6.26 -11.40
C ALA A 328 42.24 -7.11 -10.81
N ALA A 329 42.04 -8.41 -11.04
CA ALA A 329 42.48 -9.42 -11.99
C ALA A 329 41.55 -10.63 -11.74
N ALA A 330 41.17 -11.37 -12.78
CA ALA A 330 40.22 -12.48 -12.70
C ALA A 330 40.90 -13.81 -12.23
N ALA A 331 40.16 -14.62 -11.46
CA ALA A 331 40.39 -16.06 -11.29
C ALA A 331 39.01 -16.74 -11.19
N ALA A 332 38.58 -17.46 -12.22
CA ALA A 332 38.79 -18.89 -12.47
C ALA A 332 37.77 -19.78 -11.74
N ALA A 333 37.05 -20.55 -12.57
CA ALA A 333 35.90 -21.38 -12.26
C ALA A 333 36.25 -22.64 -11.45
N HIS A 334 35.31 -23.11 -10.64
CA HIS A 334 35.23 -24.50 -10.20
C HIS A 334 33.85 -25.09 -10.48
N THR A 335 33.89 -26.21 -11.17
CA THR A 335 32.81 -27.13 -11.53
C THR A 335 32.60 -28.20 -10.45
N SER A 336 31.52 -28.96 -10.61
CA SER A 336 31.11 -30.20 -9.91
C SER A 336 30.21 -29.96 -8.68
N SER A 337 29.22 -30.79 -8.36
CA SER A 337 28.62 -31.96 -9.00
C SER A 337 27.19 -32.09 -8.46
N ARG A 338 26.32 -32.72 -9.25
CA ARG A 338 25.04 -33.26 -8.79
C ARG A 338 25.34 -34.48 -7.93
N ASP A 339 24.63 -34.63 -6.81
CA ASP A 339 24.22 -35.96 -6.35
C ASP A 339 22.85 -35.90 -5.67
N ALA A 340 22.10 -36.95 -5.97
CA ALA A 340 20.73 -37.17 -5.55
C ALA A 340 20.69 -37.76 -4.14
N HIS A 341 19.72 -37.35 -3.34
CA HIS A 341 19.19 -38.23 -2.30
C HIS A 341 17.66 -38.17 -2.25
N GLN A 342 17.10 -39.36 -2.32
CA GLN A 342 15.68 -39.70 -2.30
C GLN A 342 15.12 -39.63 -0.88
N GLY A 343 13.85 -39.19 -0.80
CA GLY A 343 12.77 -39.84 -0.05
C GLY A 343 12.94 -40.11 1.45
N ALA A 344 12.18 -39.36 2.26
CA ALA A 344 11.48 -39.94 3.41
C ALA A 344 10.23 -39.13 3.72
N ALA A 345 9.08 -39.81 3.66
CA ALA A 345 7.79 -39.31 4.11
C ALA A 345 7.73 -39.31 5.64
N HIS A 346 7.30 -38.20 6.25
CA HIS A 346 6.89 -38.18 7.65
C HIS A 346 5.43 -37.75 7.77
N ARG A 347 4.70 -38.64 8.44
CA ARG A 347 3.29 -38.53 8.84
C ARG A 347 3.18 -37.48 9.94
N SER A 348 2.15 -36.65 9.87
CA SER A 348 1.74 -35.75 10.94
C SER A 348 1.01 -36.54 12.03
N GLU A 349 1.64 -36.67 13.20
CA GLU A 349 0.94 -37.02 14.43
C GLU A 349 0.35 -35.74 15.05
N GLU A 350 -0.90 -35.87 15.49
CA GLU A 350 -1.75 -34.86 16.09
C GLU A 350 -1.25 -34.52 17.50
N ASP A 351 -1.17 -33.22 17.82
CA ASP A 351 -0.88 -32.73 19.17
C ASP A 351 -2.18 -32.16 19.78
N PRO A 352 -2.78 -32.79 20.81
CA PRO A 352 -4.10 -32.41 21.31
C PRO A 352 -3.97 -31.51 22.55
N MET A 353 -3.91 -30.19 22.38
CA MET A 353 -4.19 -29.26 23.49
C MET A 353 -4.55 -27.85 23.02
N THR A 354 -5.81 -27.64 22.64
CA THR A 354 -6.43 -26.30 22.70
C THR A 354 -7.70 -26.37 23.54
N SER A 355 -7.59 -25.85 24.75
CA SER A 355 -8.73 -25.40 25.55
C SER A 355 -9.56 -24.41 24.72
N ARG A 356 -10.75 -24.83 24.27
CA ARG A 356 -11.71 -23.95 23.59
C ARG A 356 -12.23 -22.92 24.60
N THR A 357 -11.81 -21.67 24.44
CA THR A 357 -12.50 -20.51 25.03
C THR A 357 -13.96 -20.52 24.59
N ARG A 358 -14.90 -20.68 25.53
CA ARG A 358 -16.32 -20.50 25.26
C ARG A 358 -16.55 -19.09 24.72
N GLY A 359 -17.03 -18.99 23.48
CA GLY A 359 -17.51 -17.73 22.89
C GLY A 359 -16.67 -17.13 21.75
N ALA A 360 -15.57 -17.77 21.35
CA ALA A 360 -14.88 -17.35 20.12
C ALA A 360 -15.73 -17.74 18.89
N ARG A 361 -16.14 -16.76 18.08
CA ARG A 361 -16.77 -17.02 16.79
C ARG A 361 -15.72 -17.56 15.83
N GLU A 362 -16.02 -18.68 15.18
CA GLU A 362 -15.16 -19.22 14.14
C GLU A 362 -15.26 -18.32 12.90
N GLU A 363 -14.12 -18.03 12.28
CA GLU A 363 -14.04 -17.24 11.05
C GLU A 363 -13.79 -18.14 9.85
N ALA A 364 -14.43 -17.81 8.74
CA ALA A 364 -14.25 -18.50 7.47
C ALA A 364 -13.99 -17.49 6.34
N LYS A 365 -13.98 -17.97 5.09
CA LYS A 365 -13.68 -17.12 3.93
C LYS A 365 -14.71 -16.00 3.81
N GLN A 366 -14.28 -14.85 3.30
CA GLN A 366 -15.07 -13.61 3.23
C GLN A 366 -16.39 -13.68 2.43
N TRP A 367 -16.58 -14.68 1.57
CA TRP A 367 -17.84 -14.91 0.85
C TRP A 367 -18.78 -15.91 1.54
N GLU A 368 -18.37 -16.47 2.67
CA GLU A 368 -19.21 -17.32 3.51
C GLU A 368 -19.88 -16.44 4.56
N SER A 369 -21.18 -16.17 4.40
CA SER A 369 -21.94 -15.27 5.27
C SER A 369 -22.03 -15.76 6.72
N THR A 370 -22.04 -17.07 6.93
CA THR A 370 -22.19 -17.68 8.26
C THR A 370 -21.20 -18.82 8.49
N VAL A 371 -20.79 -18.97 9.76
CA VAL A 371 -20.09 -20.16 10.27
C VAL A 371 -20.92 -20.71 11.42
N ASN A 372 -21.27 -22.00 11.37
CA ASN A 372 -22.14 -22.65 12.36
C ASN A 372 -23.49 -21.93 12.60
N GLY A 373 -24.05 -21.32 11.56
CA GLY A 373 -25.32 -20.58 11.64
C GLY A 373 -25.22 -19.19 12.26
N GLU A 374 -24.03 -18.77 12.68
CA GLU A 374 -23.75 -17.42 13.17
C GLU A 374 -23.09 -16.56 12.09
N LEU A 375 -23.29 -15.24 12.11
CA LEU A 375 -22.59 -14.30 11.22
C LEU A 375 -21.07 -14.53 11.29
N ASN A 376 -20.46 -14.81 10.13
CA ASN A 376 -19.01 -14.86 9.96
C ASN A 376 -18.47 -13.44 10.01
N LEU A 377 -17.66 -13.11 11.01
CA LEU A 377 -17.14 -11.73 11.20
C LEU A 377 -16.20 -11.29 10.07
N ALA A 378 -15.61 -12.23 9.32
CA ALA A 378 -14.79 -11.94 8.15
C ALA A 378 -15.61 -11.75 6.85
N SER A 379 -16.94 -11.92 6.88
CA SER A 379 -17.79 -11.91 5.67
C SER A 379 -18.11 -10.52 5.15
N TYR A 380 -18.48 -10.44 3.87
CA TYR A 380 -19.07 -9.23 3.30
C TYR A 380 -20.35 -8.78 4.03
N ASP A 381 -21.14 -9.72 4.57
CA ASP A 381 -22.30 -9.41 5.40
C ASP A 381 -21.90 -8.70 6.70
N ALA A 382 -20.78 -9.10 7.32
CA ALA A 382 -20.25 -8.45 8.51
C ALA A 382 -19.76 -7.02 8.19
N ILE A 383 -19.08 -6.81 7.07
CA ILE A 383 -18.73 -5.46 6.58
C ILE A 383 -19.99 -4.61 6.37
N GLY A 384 -21.05 -5.22 5.85
CA GLY A 384 -22.40 -4.66 5.71
C GLY A 384 -22.98 -4.15 7.03
N THR A 385 -23.20 -5.09 7.93
CA THR A 385 -23.97 -4.95 9.16
C THR A 385 -23.22 -4.22 10.26
N ILE A 386 -21.94 -4.53 10.48
CA ILE A 386 -21.09 -3.87 11.49
C ILE A 386 -20.72 -2.46 11.01
N GLY A 387 -20.45 -2.28 9.72
CA GLY A 387 -20.19 -0.95 9.15
C GLY A 387 -21.39 -0.01 9.33
N LEU A 388 -22.63 -0.52 9.22
CA LEU A 388 -23.83 0.28 9.45
C LEU A 388 -24.02 0.67 10.91
N ALA A 389 -23.71 -0.23 11.85
CA ALA A 389 -23.70 0.09 13.28
C ALA A 389 -22.62 1.12 13.65
N SER A 390 -21.45 1.02 13.01
CA SER A 390 -20.37 2.00 13.17
C SER A 390 -20.81 3.38 12.67
N PHE A 391 -21.44 3.44 11.49
CA PHE A 391 -21.99 4.68 10.97
C PHE A 391 -23.10 5.27 11.87
N ALA A 392 -23.98 4.43 12.43
CA ALA A 392 -24.97 4.90 13.40
C ALA A 392 -24.32 5.51 14.66
N THR A 393 -23.16 4.97 15.08
CA THR A 393 -22.39 5.53 16.21
C THR A 393 -21.83 6.91 15.87
N GLU A 394 -21.26 7.09 14.68
CA GLU A 394 -20.78 8.38 14.18
C GLU A 394 -21.89 9.43 14.22
N LEU A 395 -23.07 9.10 13.68
CA LEU A 395 -24.22 10.01 13.66
C LEU A 395 -24.74 10.36 15.06
N LEU A 396 -24.74 9.41 15.99
CA LEU A 396 -25.14 9.69 17.38
C LEU A 396 -24.12 10.58 18.09
N ALA A 397 -22.82 10.37 17.84
CA ALA A 397 -21.76 11.20 18.39
C ALA A 397 -21.81 12.63 17.85
N GLU A 398 -22.04 12.82 16.55
CA GLU A 398 -22.24 14.15 15.94
C GLU A 398 -23.43 14.91 16.53
N ARG A 399 -24.44 14.19 17.05
CA ARG A 399 -25.66 14.76 17.63
C ARG A 399 -25.76 14.56 19.14
N GLU A 400 -24.63 14.34 19.82
CA GLU A 400 -24.61 14.08 21.26
C GLU A 400 -25.20 15.26 22.07
N ALA A 401 -24.96 16.50 21.63
CA ALA A 401 -25.55 17.69 22.23
C ALA A 401 -27.09 17.71 22.08
N ASP A 402 -27.60 17.44 20.87
CA ASP A 402 -29.05 17.38 20.60
C ASP A 402 -29.71 16.26 21.43
N LEU A 403 -29.06 15.09 21.53
CA LEU A 403 -29.54 13.98 22.36
C LEU A 403 -29.70 14.43 23.81
N LYS A 404 -28.68 15.10 24.38
CA LYS A 404 -28.71 15.59 25.76
C LYS A 404 -29.83 16.61 26.01
N VAL A 405 -30.06 17.54 25.08
CA VAL A 405 -31.14 18.54 25.15
C VAL A 405 -32.51 17.86 25.28
N HIS A 406 -32.68 16.71 24.63
CA HIS A 406 -33.94 15.96 24.63
C HIS A 406 -33.98 14.81 25.67
N GLY A 407 -33.06 14.79 26.65
CA GLY A 407 -33.04 13.78 27.71
C GLY A 407 -32.64 12.37 27.24
N LEU A 408 -31.98 12.28 26.08
CA LEU A 408 -31.45 11.05 25.51
C LEU A 408 -29.95 10.95 25.75
N ALA A 409 -29.41 9.73 25.67
CA ALA A 409 -27.98 9.47 25.78
C ALA A 409 -27.51 8.53 24.67
N MET A 410 -26.25 8.67 24.27
CA MET A 410 -25.60 7.69 23.42
C MET A 410 -25.35 6.42 24.23
N ASN A 411 -26.12 5.37 23.95
CA ASN A 411 -26.08 4.11 24.66
C ASN A 411 -26.45 2.95 23.72
N PRO A 412 -26.31 1.68 24.15
CA PRO A 412 -26.62 0.54 23.28
C PRO A 412 -28.05 0.53 22.74
N ALA A 413 -29.03 1.11 23.46
CA ALA A 413 -30.41 1.16 22.99
C ALA A 413 -30.59 2.17 21.84
N THR A 414 -30.04 3.38 21.96
CA THR A 414 -30.11 4.40 20.89
C THR A 414 -29.31 3.95 19.66
N LEU A 415 -28.15 3.34 19.87
CA LEU A 415 -27.36 2.73 18.80
C LEU A 415 -28.14 1.66 18.02
N ARG A 416 -28.76 0.71 18.73
CA ARG A 416 -29.54 -0.36 18.09
C ARG A 416 -30.76 0.19 17.34
N ALA A 417 -31.46 1.16 17.93
CA ALA A 417 -32.63 1.78 17.31
C ALA A 417 -32.25 2.48 16.00
N LEU A 418 -31.21 3.31 16.01
CA LEU A 418 -30.76 4.00 14.80
C LEU A 418 -30.21 3.01 13.74
N THR A 419 -29.39 2.05 14.16
CA THR A 419 -28.87 1.00 13.25
C THR A 419 -30.01 0.25 12.57
N ALA A 420 -31.07 -0.09 13.30
CA ALA A 420 -32.24 -0.77 12.74
C ALA A 420 -33.00 0.12 11.75
N ALA A 421 -33.19 1.40 12.04
CA ALA A 421 -33.83 2.34 11.12
C ALA A 421 -33.05 2.49 9.81
N LEU A 422 -31.74 2.72 9.89
CA LEU A 422 -30.87 2.79 8.73
C LEU A 422 -30.86 1.47 7.94
N GLY A 423 -30.83 0.33 8.64
CA GLY A 423 -30.85 -1.00 8.02
C GLY A 423 -32.14 -1.26 7.25
N ARG A 424 -33.30 -0.84 7.78
CA ARG A 424 -34.58 -0.91 7.06
C ARG A 424 -34.53 -0.11 5.77
N ILE A 425 -33.98 1.11 5.80
CA ILE A 425 -33.85 1.96 4.60
C ILE A 425 -32.94 1.29 3.57
N VAL A 426 -31.75 0.82 3.97
CA VAL A 426 -30.79 0.16 3.06
C VAL A 426 -31.44 -1.04 2.38
N LEU A 427 -32.02 -1.96 3.16
CA LEU A 427 -32.61 -3.17 2.60
C LEU A 427 -33.86 -2.90 1.77
N ALA A 428 -34.64 -1.87 2.10
CA ALA A 428 -35.79 -1.47 1.30
C ALA A 428 -35.35 -0.91 -0.06
N VAL A 429 -34.35 -0.03 -0.09
CA VAL A 429 -33.83 0.53 -1.36
C VAL A 429 -33.16 -0.56 -2.19
N GLN A 430 -32.36 -1.43 -1.57
CA GLN A 430 -31.74 -2.56 -2.27
C GLN A 430 -32.81 -3.46 -2.90
N SER A 431 -33.83 -3.84 -2.12
CA SER A 431 -34.92 -4.69 -2.59
C SER A 431 -35.67 -4.06 -3.76
N ASP A 432 -35.92 -2.75 -3.72
CA ASP A 432 -36.61 -2.05 -4.78
C ASP A 432 -35.80 -2.04 -6.09
N ILE A 433 -34.49 -1.75 -6.01
CA ILE A 433 -33.62 -1.61 -7.18
C ILE A 433 -33.24 -2.97 -7.80
N THR A 434 -33.09 -4.00 -6.97
CA THR A 434 -32.67 -5.33 -7.41
C THR A 434 -33.83 -6.27 -7.73
N GLY A 435 -35.08 -5.82 -7.56
CA GLY A 435 -36.26 -6.68 -7.74
C GLY A 435 -36.46 -7.72 -6.64
N GLY A 436 -35.92 -7.49 -5.44
CA GLY A 436 -36.23 -8.29 -4.25
C GLY A 436 -35.05 -8.70 -3.36
N SER A 437 -33.80 -8.41 -3.75
CA SER A 437 -32.65 -8.82 -2.92
C SER A 437 -32.54 -8.00 -1.64
N ARG A 438 -32.20 -8.70 -0.55
CA ARG A 438 -31.93 -8.14 0.78
C ARG A 438 -30.63 -8.68 1.37
N SER A 439 -29.74 -9.18 0.52
CA SER A 439 -28.46 -9.76 0.95
C SER A 439 -27.46 -8.66 1.31
N TRP A 440 -26.84 -8.75 2.49
CA TRP A 440 -25.81 -7.81 2.91
C TRP A 440 -24.47 -8.03 2.17
N ALA A 441 -24.23 -9.24 1.69
CA ALA A 441 -23.03 -9.60 0.91
C ALA A 441 -22.98 -8.99 -0.49
N GLU A 442 -24.12 -8.61 -1.07
CA GLU A 442 -24.18 -8.18 -2.46
C GLU A 442 -23.59 -6.77 -2.66
N GLY A 443 -22.99 -6.56 -3.84
CA GLY A 443 -22.46 -5.26 -4.24
C GLY A 443 -23.52 -4.15 -4.26
N SER A 444 -24.77 -4.49 -4.55
CA SER A 444 -25.93 -3.58 -4.52
C SER A 444 -26.10 -2.94 -3.12
N ASN A 445 -26.01 -3.73 -2.05
CA ASN A 445 -26.09 -3.24 -0.67
C ASN A 445 -25.02 -2.19 -0.36
N THR A 446 -23.78 -2.45 -0.77
CA THR A 446 -22.66 -1.52 -0.56
C THR A 446 -22.89 -0.16 -1.24
N ARG A 447 -23.51 -0.14 -2.41
CA ARG A 447 -23.80 1.09 -3.17
C ARG A 447 -24.94 1.86 -2.53
N VAL A 448 -25.97 1.15 -2.06
CA VAL A 448 -27.07 1.75 -1.29
C VAL A 448 -26.58 2.38 0.02
N ARG A 449 -25.66 1.73 0.75
CA ARG A 449 -25.07 2.31 1.98
C ARG A 449 -24.28 3.59 1.70
N GLY A 450 -23.51 3.63 0.61
CA GLY A 450 -22.79 4.84 0.18
C GLY A 450 -23.76 5.99 -0.17
N ALA A 451 -24.82 5.70 -0.91
CA ALA A 451 -25.87 6.67 -1.22
C ALA A 451 -26.57 7.17 0.06
N LEU A 452 -26.91 6.27 1.00
CA LEU A 452 -27.53 6.62 2.27
C LEU A 452 -26.68 7.63 3.04
N ARG A 453 -25.36 7.38 3.16
CA ARG A 453 -24.43 8.30 3.85
C ARG A 453 -24.48 9.71 3.24
N SER A 454 -24.53 9.82 1.91
CA SER A 454 -24.65 11.11 1.21
C SER A 454 -25.97 11.83 1.54
N VAL A 455 -27.08 11.09 1.62
CA VAL A 455 -28.39 11.66 1.94
C VAL A 455 -28.47 12.13 3.39
N ILE A 456 -27.91 11.37 4.34
CA ILE A 456 -27.90 11.74 5.76
C ILE A 456 -27.14 13.05 5.99
N GLY A 457 -26.02 13.27 5.29
CA GLY A 457 -25.28 14.53 5.36
C GLY A 457 -26.11 15.75 4.94
N ALA A 458 -26.97 15.60 3.93
CA ALA A 458 -27.89 16.65 3.47
C ALA A 458 -29.19 16.73 4.29
N ARG A 459 -29.55 15.66 5.01
CA ARG A 459 -30.82 15.51 5.74
C ARG A 459 -30.55 14.91 7.12
N PRO A 460 -30.10 15.73 8.08
CA PRO A 460 -29.68 15.23 9.37
C PRO A 460 -30.83 14.61 10.18
N LEU A 461 -30.48 13.87 11.23
CA LEU A 461 -31.43 13.18 12.11
C LEU A 461 -32.35 14.18 12.84
N PRO A 462 -33.67 13.94 12.86
CA PRO A 462 -34.62 14.78 13.60
C PRO A 462 -34.66 14.39 15.09
N ILE A 463 -33.51 14.48 15.77
CA ILE A 463 -33.40 14.18 17.20
C ILE A 463 -34.38 15.06 17.99
N GLY A 464 -35.14 14.46 18.91
CA GLY A 464 -36.13 15.17 19.73
C GLY A 464 -37.49 15.41 19.07
N ALA A 465 -37.63 15.10 17.78
CA ALA A 465 -38.91 15.21 17.08
C ALA A 465 -39.86 14.04 17.40
N ASP A 466 -41.13 14.22 17.07
CA ASP A 466 -42.17 13.20 17.25
C ASP A 466 -42.04 12.05 16.22
N GLY A 467 -42.78 10.97 16.47
CA GLY A 467 -42.75 9.80 15.60
C GLY A 467 -43.22 10.08 14.16
N ALA A 468 -44.12 11.04 13.96
CA ALA A 468 -44.58 11.44 12.64
C ALA A 468 -43.46 12.09 11.82
N THR A 469 -42.68 12.97 12.45
CA THR A 469 -41.51 13.61 11.84
C THR A 469 -40.44 12.59 11.50
N TRP A 470 -40.18 11.61 12.38
CA TRP A 470 -39.26 10.50 12.09
C TRP A 470 -39.72 9.66 10.90
N ALA A 471 -41.01 9.32 10.82
CA ALA A 471 -41.56 8.55 9.71
C ALA A 471 -41.44 9.31 8.36
N GLU A 472 -41.72 10.61 8.36
CA GLU A 472 -41.56 11.45 7.17
C GLU A 472 -40.08 11.61 6.78
N TRP A 473 -39.19 11.74 7.76
CA TRP A 473 -37.76 11.74 7.53
C TRP A 473 -37.28 10.43 6.90
N GLU A 474 -37.67 9.27 7.44
CA GLU A 474 -37.31 7.97 6.86
C GLU A 474 -37.79 7.83 5.42
N LYS A 475 -39.03 8.26 5.12
CA LYS A 475 -39.61 8.24 3.78
C LYS A 475 -38.80 9.09 2.80
N ARG A 476 -38.37 10.28 3.22
CA ARG A 476 -37.53 11.17 2.39
C ARG A 476 -36.14 10.57 2.19
N VAL A 477 -35.51 10.07 3.25
CA VAL A 477 -34.19 9.46 3.15
C VAL A 477 -34.21 8.26 2.23
N PHE A 478 -35.24 7.40 2.33
CA PHE A 478 -35.47 6.32 1.38
C PHE A 478 -35.56 6.83 -0.06
N ALA A 479 -36.45 7.80 -0.33
CA ALA A 479 -36.69 8.29 -1.68
C ALA A 479 -35.43 8.89 -2.33
N PHE A 480 -34.65 9.68 -1.57
CA PHE A 480 -33.41 10.27 -2.06
C PHE A 480 -32.29 9.22 -2.21
N THR A 481 -32.18 8.28 -1.29
CA THR A 481 -31.17 7.20 -1.37
C THR A 481 -31.42 6.36 -2.62
N ARG A 482 -32.69 6.00 -2.86
CA ARG A 482 -33.13 5.32 -4.07
C ARG A 482 -32.84 6.15 -5.32
N ALA A 483 -33.18 7.44 -5.30
CA ALA A 483 -32.96 8.33 -6.44
C ALA A 483 -31.48 8.40 -6.83
N ILE A 484 -30.56 8.55 -5.86
CA ILE A 484 -29.11 8.58 -6.14
C ILE A 484 -28.67 7.29 -6.85
N VAL A 485 -29.05 6.13 -6.33
CA VAL A 485 -28.64 4.85 -6.92
C VAL A 485 -29.28 4.66 -8.30
N GLN A 486 -30.56 5.01 -8.46
CA GLN A 486 -31.26 4.92 -9.74
C GLN A 486 -30.66 5.87 -10.78
N THR A 487 -30.32 7.11 -10.43
CA THR A 487 -29.66 8.05 -11.33
C THR A 487 -28.31 7.52 -11.81
N GLY A 488 -27.54 6.85 -10.95
CA GLY A 488 -26.30 6.17 -11.35
C GLY A 488 -26.53 5.04 -12.36
N ILE A 489 -27.61 4.27 -12.18
CA ILE A 489 -28.02 3.22 -13.13
C ILE A 489 -28.46 3.85 -14.45
N ASP A 490 -29.31 4.88 -14.39
CA ASP A 490 -29.81 5.57 -15.57
C ASP A 490 -28.69 6.27 -16.36
N LEU A 491 -27.66 6.79 -15.67
CA LEU A 491 -26.47 7.35 -16.29
C LEU A 491 -25.71 6.28 -17.09
N PHE A 492 -25.50 5.11 -16.49
CA PHE A 492 -24.81 4.00 -17.16
C PHE A 492 -25.61 3.44 -18.33
N ASP A 493 -26.93 3.32 -18.16
CA ASP A 493 -27.86 2.81 -19.18
C ASP A 493 -28.15 3.83 -20.30
N GLY A 494 -27.59 5.04 -20.23
CA GLY A 494 -27.85 6.12 -21.19
C GLY A 494 -29.30 6.62 -21.18
N LYS A 495 -30.00 6.50 -20.04
CA LYS A 495 -31.40 6.92 -19.84
C LYS A 495 -31.53 8.35 -19.35
N LEU A 496 -30.43 8.99 -18.94
CA LEU A 496 -30.46 10.41 -18.59
C LEU A 496 -30.57 11.24 -19.88
N ALA A 497 -31.56 12.13 -19.93
CA ALA A 497 -31.76 13.03 -21.05
C ALA A 497 -30.53 13.94 -21.26
N GLU A 498 -30.15 14.19 -22.51
CA GLU A 498 -29.10 15.15 -22.89
C GLU A 498 -29.52 16.62 -22.70
N GLU A 499 -30.74 16.88 -22.21
CA GLU A 499 -31.27 18.24 -22.11
C GLU A 499 -30.47 19.13 -21.14
N PRO A 500 -30.23 20.41 -21.51
CA PRO A 500 -29.19 21.24 -20.92
C PRO A 500 -29.61 21.86 -19.59
N LEU A 501 -29.27 21.28 -18.43
CA LEU A 501 -29.41 21.88 -17.08
C LEU A 501 -30.76 22.60 -16.79
N THR A 502 -31.82 22.35 -17.58
CA THR A 502 -33.06 23.14 -17.60
C THR A 502 -33.85 22.92 -16.32
N ALA A 503 -33.78 21.71 -15.77
CA ALA A 503 -34.30 21.39 -14.45
C ALA A 503 -33.57 22.11 -13.30
N LEU A 504 -32.41 22.72 -13.55
CA LEU A 504 -31.66 23.55 -12.60
C LEU A 504 -31.86 25.05 -12.83
N LEU A 505 -32.57 25.44 -13.90
CA LEU A 505 -32.94 26.84 -14.12
C LEU A 505 -34.09 27.21 -13.19
N PRO A 506 -34.11 28.46 -12.68
CA PRO A 506 -35.24 28.95 -11.90
C PRO A 506 -36.51 28.88 -12.76
N ALA A 507 -37.63 28.48 -12.14
CA ALA A 507 -38.93 28.50 -12.80
C ALA A 507 -39.22 29.90 -13.37
N PRO A 508 -39.75 30.03 -14.59
CA PRO A 508 -40.06 31.33 -15.16
C PRO A 508 -41.01 32.08 -14.23
N ALA A 509 -40.68 33.35 -13.93
CA ALA A 509 -41.49 34.19 -13.06
C ALA A 509 -42.94 34.21 -13.57
N ALA A 510 -43.89 33.92 -12.69
CA ALA A 510 -45.31 34.01 -13.02
C ALA A 510 -45.61 35.41 -13.58
N PRO A 511 -46.37 35.54 -14.69
CA PRO A 511 -46.68 36.86 -15.23
C PRO A 511 -47.36 37.69 -14.15
N ALA A 512 -46.81 38.88 -13.90
CA ALA A 512 -47.40 39.85 -12.99
C ALA A 512 -48.86 40.07 -13.41
N LYS A 513 -49.80 39.88 -12.48
CA LYS A 513 -51.20 40.23 -12.72
C LYS A 513 -51.23 41.70 -13.14
N ALA A 514 -51.68 41.96 -14.37
CA ALA A 514 -51.99 43.32 -14.82
C ALA A 514 -53.00 43.93 -13.83
N ALA A 515 -52.72 45.15 -13.39
CA ALA A 515 -53.46 45.90 -12.39
C ALA A 515 -54.92 46.18 -12.82
#